data_AF-A0A524IKD4-F1
#
_entry.id   AF-A0A524IKD4-F1
#
_cell.length_a   1.000
_cell.length_b   1.000
_cell.length_c   1.000
_cell.angle_alpha   90.00
_cell.angle_beta   90.00
_cell.angle_gamma   90.00
#
_symmetry.space_group_name_H-M   'P 1'
#
loop_
_entity.id
_entity.type
_entity.pdbx_description
1 polymer ?
#
loop_
_entity_poly.entity_id
_entity_poly.type
_entity_poly.pdbx_seq_one_letter_code
_entity_poly.pdbx_strand_id
1 'polypeptide(L)'
;MAHGNKWVFTTYDYTLTPSDFYSPPDMPYSYPGKVKLYAKNGDYELQGEYKTGILFNVTDVINEIPFIIRPLVLLFVQRPIYFRFLGEFTGTIRLPDGSVEQLHLYGPYEYVIVR
;
A
#
# COMPACT_ATOMS: atom_id res chain seq x y z
N MET A 1 1.83 -1.68 -11.83
CA MET A 1 3.27 -1.86 -12.06
C MET A 1 3.67 -1.15 -13.35
N ALA A 2 4.73 -0.36 -13.30
CA ALA A 2 5.36 0.26 -14.46
C ALA A 2 6.81 -0.24 -14.57
N HIS A 3 7.31 -0.37 -15.80
CA HIS A 3 8.70 -0.71 -16.09
C HIS A 3 9.19 0.14 -17.27
N GLY A 4 10.28 0.89 -17.07
CA GLY A 4 10.69 1.93 -18.02
C GLY A 4 9.58 2.96 -18.22
N ASN A 5 9.18 3.17 -19.48
CA ASN A 5 8.11 4.12 -19.87
C ASN A 5 6.77 3.42 -20.19
N LYS A 6 6.52 2.22 -19.65
CA LYS A 6 5.30 1.45 -19.94
C LYS A 6 4.61 0.98 -18.66
N TRP A 7 3.28 1.02 -18.69
CA TRP A 7 2.44 0.32 -17.74
C TRP A 7 2.42 -1.17 -18.12
N VAL A 8 2.89 -2.02 -17.20
CA VAL A 8 2.99 -3.47 -17.43
C VAL A 8 1.74 -4.18 -16.92
N PHE A 9 1.20 -3.72 -15.79
CA PHE A 9 0.06 -4.36 -15.16
C PHE A 9 -0.70 -3.37 -14.28
N THR A 10 -2.01 -3.25 -14.50
CA THR A 10 -2.93 -2.44 -13.70
C THR A 10 -4.22 -3.23 -13.51
N THR A 11 -4.70 -3.32 -12.27
CA THR A 11 -5.97 -3.98 -11.95
C THR A 11 -6.56 -3.39 -10.68
N TYR A 12 -7.90 -3.41 -10.61
CA TYR A 12 -8.64 -3.19 -9.36
C TYR A 12 -8.87 -4.49 -8.60
N ASP A 13 -8.71 -5.64 -9.25
CA ASP A 13 -8.88 -6.97 -8.67
C ASP A 13 -7.54 -7.45 -8.09
N TYR A 14 -7.35 -7.16 -6.81
CA TYR A 14 -6.18 -7.57 -6.05
C TYR A 14 -6.55 -7.85 -4.60
N THR A 15 -5.73 -8.66 -3.95
CA THR A 15 -5.79 -8.95 -2.52
C THR A 15 -4.50 -8.50 -1.86
N LEU A 16 -4.63 -7.73 -0.77
CA LEU A 16 -3.53 -7.36 0.11
C LEU A 16 -3.73 -8.04 1.46
N THR A 17 -2.71 -8.78 1.90
CA THR A 17 -2.70 -9.43 3.22
C THR A 17 -1.58 -8.81 4.06
N PRO A 18 -1.89 -7.76 4.85
CA PRO A 18 -0.92 -7.15 5.74
C PRO A 18 -0.58 -8.08 6.91
N SER A 19 0.68 -8.06 7.35
CA SER A 19 1.20 -8.90 8.43
C SER A 19 2.42 -8.24 9.08
N ASP A 20 2.95 -8.88 10.14
CA ASP A 20 4.15 -8.40 10.84
C ASP A 20 4.01 -6.96 11.34
N PHE A 21 2.91 -6.68 12.05
CA PHE A 21 2.55 -5.32 12.44
C PHE A 21 3.54 -4.75 13.47
N TYR A 22 3.96 -3.52 13.24
CA TYR A 22 4.77 -2.72 14.14
C TYR A 22 3.91 -1.65 14.82
N SER A 23 4.13 -1.46 16.12
CA SER A 23 3.49 -0.43 16.94
C SER A 23 4.55 0.52 17.47
N PRO A 24 4.76 1.68 16.85
CA PRO A 24 5.71 2.68 17.35
C PRO A 24 5.26 3.20 18.72
N PRO A 25 6.19 3.46 19.65
CA PRO A 25 5.82 4.02 20.97
C PRO A 25 5.16 5.39 20.88
N ASP A 26 5.55 6.20 19.88
CA ASP A 26 5.07 7.57 19.69
C ASP A 26 3.86 7.69 18.76
N MET A 27 3.23 6.56 18.39
CA MET A 27 2.11 6.54 17.45
C MET A 27 0.96 5.66 17.96
N PRO A 28 -0.29 6.17 17.96
CA PRO A 28 -1.43 5.40 18.48
C PRO A 28 -1.93 4.30 17.53
N TYR A 29 -1.23 4.05 16.42
CA TYR A 29 -1.65 3.16 15.35
C TYR A 29 -0.51 2.26 14.92
N SER A 30 -0.80 0.98 14.75
CA SER A 30 0.12 0.01 14.16
C SER A 30 0.06 0.05 12.64
N TYR A 31 1.15 -0.34 11.99
CA TYR A 31 1.23 -0.50 10.55
C TYR A 31 1.94 -1.81 10.20
N PRO A 32 1.65 -2.41 9.02
CA PRO A 32 2.27 -3.67 8.65
C PRO A 32 3.75 -3.51 8.31
N GLY A 33 4.60 -4.40 8.82
CA GLY A 33 5.98 -4.57 8.37
C GLY A 33 6.07 -5.23 6.99
N LYS A 34 5.03 -6.00 6.64
CA LYS A 34 4.95 -6.79 5.42
C LYS A 34 3.54 -6.81 4.85
N VAL A 35 3.44 -6.79 3.52
CA VAL A 35 2.17 -6.91 2.81
C VAL A 35 2.34 -7.90 1.69
N LYS A 36 1.61 -9.02 1.76
CA LYS A 36 1.50 -9.94 0.62
C LYS A 36 0.52 -9.37 -0.39
N LEU A 37 0.93 -9.35 -1.66
CA LEU A 37 0.11 -8.94 -2.78
C LEU A 37 -0.17 -10.16 -3.65
N TYR A 38 -1.44 -10.32 -3.99
CA TYR A 38 -1.89 -11.19 -5.07
C TYR A 38 -2.81 -10.40 -5.99
N ALA A 39 -2.63 -10.52 -7.30
CA ALA A 39 -3.49 -9.86 -8.27
C ALA A 39 -3.54 -10.69 -9.56
N LYS A 40 -4.71 -10.75 -10.18
CA LYS A 40 -4.90 -11.46 -11.46
C LYS A 40 -5.72 -10.60 -12.41
N ASN A 41 -5.33 -10.54 -13.67
CA ASN A 41 -6.10 -9.85 -14.72
C ASN A 41 -5.91 -10.58 -16.05
N GLY A 42 -6.94 -11.33 -16.48
CA GLY A 42 -6.81 -12.25 -17.61
C GLY A 42 -5.75 -13.32 -17.34
N ASP A 43 -4.81 -13.47 -18.27
CA ASP A 43 -3.69 -14.42 -18.18
C ASP A 43 -2.47 -13.87 -17.41
N TYR A 44 -2.55 -12.61 -16.95
CA TYR A 44 -1.53 -12.04 -16.07
C TYR A 44 -1.81 -12.39 -14.61
N GLU A 45 -0.77 -12.81 -13.91
CA GLU A 45 -0.83 -13.12 -12.48
C GLU A 45 0.39 -12.53 -11.76
N LEU A 46 0.14 -11.64 -10.80
CA LEU A 46 1.17 -10.98 -9.99
C LEU A 46 1.05 -11.47 -8.55
N GLN A 47 2.17 -11.93 -7.98
CA GLN A 47 2.23 -12.32 -6.57
C GLN A 47 3.56 -11.89 -5.97
N GLY A 48 3.57 -11.54 -4.68
CA GLY A 48 4.79 -11.22 -3.98
C GLY A 48 4.57 -10.65 -2.59
N GLU A 49 5.65 -10.19 -1.97
CA GLU A 49 5.67 -9.54 -0.67
C GLU A 49 6.32 -8.17 -0.81
N TYR A 50 5.63 -7.14 -0.31
CA TYR A 50 6.21 -5.85 -0.05
C TYR A 50 6.67 -5.79 1.40
N LYS A 51 7.94 -5.50 1.62
CA LYS A 51 8.52 -5.25 2.95
C LYS A 51 8.63 -3.76 3.17
N THR A 52 7.97 -3.24 4.20
CA THR A 52 8.08 -1.82 4.54
C THR A 52 9.49 -1.51 5.03
N GLY A 53 10.13 -0.52 4.43
CA GLY A 53 11.41 0.01 4.89
C GLY A 53 11.21 1.26 5.74
N ILE A 54 11.46 2.42 5.13
CA ILE A 54 11.44 3.71 5.81
C ILE A 54 10.01 4.27 5.80
N LEU A 55 9.42 4.45 6.97
CA LEU A 55 8.21 5.28 7.12
C LEU A 55 8.62 6.75 7.01
N PHE A 56 8.35 7.38 5.87
CA PHE A 56 8.80 8.75 5.62
C PHE A 56 7.69 9.80 5.82
N ASN A 57 6.42 9.38 5.83
CA ASN A 57 5.31 10.29 6.06
C ASN A 57 4.12 9.57 6.69
N VAL A 58 3.50 10.24 7.66
CA VAL A 58 2.20 9.88 8.22
C VAL A 58 1.30 11.10 8.12
N THR A 59 0.14 10.92 7.52
CA THR A 59 -0.87 11.98 7.39
C THR A 59 -2.16 11.53 8.05
N ASP A 60 -2.59 12.27 9.06
CA ASP A 60 -3.90 12.11 9.66
C ASP A 60 -4.79 13.23 9.15
N VAL A 61 -5.80 12.89 8.34
CA VAL A 61 -6.61 13.90 7.64
C VAL A 61 -7.29 14.87 8.60
N ILE A 62 -7.55 14.47 9.86
CA ILE A 62 -8.15 15.40 10.82
C ILE A 62 -7.23 16.59 11.14
N ASN A 63 -5.91 16.39 11.09
CA ASN A 63 -4.94 17.44 11.41
C ASN A 63 -4.88 18.49 10.31
N GLU A 64 -5.23 18.12 9.07
CA GLU A 64 -5.32 19.01 7.90
C GLU A 64 -6.60 19.85 7.88
N ILE A 65 -7.61 19.50 8.69
CA ILE A 65 -8.88 20.22 8.75
C ILE A 65 -8.80 21.37 9.77
N PRO A 66 -9.23 22.60 9.45
CA PRO A 66 -9.32 23.70 10.41
C PRO A 66 -10.18 23.35 11.63
N PHE A 67 -9.70 23.68 12.83
CA PHE A 67 -10.32 23.28 14.10
C PHE A 67 -11.83 23.55 14.19
N ILE A 68 -12.27 24.69 13.65
CA ILE A 68 -13.66 25.16 13.71
C ILE A 68 -14.63 24.22 12.98
N ILE A 69 -14.21 23.59 11.88
CA ILE A 69 -15.09 22.76 11.04
C ILE A 69 -14.91 21.26 11.26
N ARG A 70 -13.88 20.84 12.00
CA ARG A 70 -13.60 19.42 12.34
C ARG A 70 -14.84 18.64 12.81
N PRO A 71 -15.63 19.11 13.79
CA PRO A 71 -16.78 18.33 14.27
C PRO A 71 -17.85 18.12 13.20
N LEU A 72 -18.04 19.08 12.28
CA LEU A 72 -18.97 18.92 11.16
C LEU A 72 -18.46 17.87 10.16
N VAL A 73 -17.17 17.92 9.81
CA VAL A 73 -16.57 16.99 8.84
C VAL A 73 -16.59 15.54 9.35
N LEU A 74 -16.32 15.34 10.65
CA LEU A 74 -16.36 14.01 11.26
C LEU A 74 -17.75 13.34 11.25
N LEU A 75 -18.83 14.10 11.05
CA LEU A 75 -20.18 13.53 10.91
C LEU A 75 -20.39 12.88 9.52
N PHE A 76 -19.61 13.27 8.52
CA PHE A 76 -19.80 12.86 7.13
C PHE A 76 -18.63 12.09 6.53
N VAL A 77 -17.46 12.10 7.18
CA VAL A 77 -16.23 11.52 6.63
C VAL A 77 -15.58 10.63 7.69
N GLN A 78 -15.26 9.40 7.30
CA GLN A 78 -14.38 8.54 8.09
C GLN A 78 -12.99 9.19 8.20
N ARG A 79 -12.24 8.96 9.26
CA ARG A 79 -10.90 9.54 9.47
C ARG A 79 -9.84 8.60 8.89
N PRO A 80 -9.37 8.79 7.63
CA PRO A 80 -8.26 8.02 7.12
C PRO A 80 -6.94 8.51 7.73
N ILE A 81 -6.11 7.55 8.09
CA ILE A 81 -4.72 7.76 8.48
C ILE A 81 -3.87 7.07 7.42
N TYR A 82 -3.05 7.85 6.75
CA TYR A 82 -2.16 7.41 5.67
C TYR A 82 -0.76 7.19 6.22
N PHE A 83 -0.21 6.01 5.96
CA PHE A 83 1.19 5.66 6.22
C PHE A 83 1.88 5.47 4.89
N ARG A 84 2.96 6.22 4.66
CA ARG A 84 3.72 6.17 3.41
C ARG A 84 5.12 5.66 3.68
N PHE A 85 5.44 4.58 3.00
CA PHE A 85 6.69 3.85 3.15
C PHE A 85 7.49 3.90 1.87
N LEU A 86 8.81 3.89 2.02
CA LEU A 86 9.73 3.51 0.96
C LEU A 86 10.29 2.14 1.30
N GLY A 87 10.18 1.18 0.38
CA GLY A 87 10.46 -0.22 0.68
C GLY A 87 10.62 -1.05 -0.59
N GLU A 88 10.60 -2.36 -0.39
CA GLU A 88 10.99 -3.32 -1.42
C GLU A 88 9.86 -4.32 -1.67
N PHE A 89 9.53 -4.52 -2.94
CA PHE A 89 8.68 -5.60 -3.41
C PHE A 89 9.55 -6.70 -4.01
N THR A 90 9.37 -7.93 -3.54
CA THR A 90 9.92 -9.13 -4.17
C THR A 90 8.78 -10.07 -4.54
N GLY A 91 8.75 -10.51 -5.79
CA GLY A 91 7.67 -11.35 -6.29
C GLY A 91 7.89 -11.85 -7.71
N THR A 92 6.82 -12.32 -8.31
CA THR A 92 6.80 -12.83 -9.69
C THR A 92 5.59 -12.31 -10.43
N ILE A 93 5.75 -12.08 -11.73
CA ILE A 93 4.63 -11.89 -12.66
C ILE A 93 4.64 -13.00 -13.71
N ARG A 94 3.49 -13.64 -13.89
CA ARG A 94 3.23 -14.54 -15.01
C ARG A 94 2.61 -13.75 -16.16
N LEU A 95 3.15 -13.94 -17.36
CA LEU A 95 2.71 -13.30 -18.59
C LEU A 95 1.77 -14.23 -19.39
N PRO A 96 1.03 -13.71 -20.38
CA PRO A 96 0.08 -14.51 -21.18
C PRO A 96 0.71 -15.66 -21.97
N ASP A 97 1.99 -15.55 -22.33
CA ASP A 97 2.75 -16.62 -22.99
C ASP A 97 3.20 -17.74 -22.02
N GLY A 98 2.83 -17.61 -20.74
CA GLY A 98 3.18 -18.55 -19.68
C GLY A 98 4.56 -18.32 -19.08
N SER A 99 5.35 -17.38 -19.58
CA SER A 99 6.62 -17.01 -18.98
C SER A 99 6.41 -16.38 -17.60
N VAL A 100 7.41 -16.55 -16.73
CA VAL A 100 7.40 -16.01 -15.37
C VAL A 100 8.65 -15.16 -15.19
N GLU A 101 8.44 -13.90 -14.83
CA GLU A 101 9.52 -12.97 -14.54
C GLU A 101 9.63 -12.73 -13.04
N GLN A 102 10.86 -12.72 -12.53
CA GLN A 102 11.13 -12.29 -11.16
C GLN A 102 11.17 -10.78 -11.08
N LEU A 103 10.52 -10.25 -10.03
CA LEU A 103 10.42 -8.83 -9.77
C LEU A 103 11.12 -8.49 -8.47
N HIS A 104 12.06 -7.56 -8.55
CA HIS A 104 12.65 -6.87 -7.42
C HIS A 104 12.49 -5.37 -7.66
N LEU A 105 11.54 -4.76 -6.97
CA LEU A 105 11.19 -3.36 -7.17
C LEU A 105 11.42 -2.61 -5.85
N TYR A 106 11.96 -1.41 -5.95
CA TYR A 106 12.06 -0.47 -4.84
C TYR A 106 11.15 0.71 -5.13
N GLY A 107 10.33 1.10 -4.15
CA GLY A 107 9.38 2.19 -4.40
C GLY A 107 8.46 2.51 -3.24
N PRO A 108 7.56 3.47 -3.44
CA PRO A 108 6.62 3.89 -2.42
C PRO A 108 5.45 2.89 -2.29
N TYR A 109 4.96 2.74 -1.06
CA TYR A 109 3.73 2.04 -0.73
C TYR A 109 2.93 2.87 0.27
N GLU A 110 1.61 2.92 0.09
CA GLU A 110 0.69 3.61 0.97
C GLU A 110 -0.24 2.60 1.64
N TYR A 111 -0.30 2.65 2.97
CA TYR A 111 -1.25 1.90 3.77
C TYR A 111 -2.23 2.87 4.43
N VAL A 112 -3.52 2.54 4.39
CA VAL A 112 -4.58 3.41 4.90
C VAL A 112 -5.39 2.65 5.94
N ILE A 113 -5.55 3.27 7.11
CA ILE A 113 -6.49 2.84 8.14
C ILE A 113 -7.66 3.82 8.11
N VAL A 114 -8.88 3.29 8.05
CA VAL A 114 -10.10 4.10 8.06
C VAL A 114 -10.82 3.89 9.39
N ARG A 115 -11.11 4.99 10.10
CA ARG A 115 -11.76 5.02 11.43
C ARG A 115 -13.06 5.80 11.40
#